data_AF-A0A662BPX6-F1
#
_entry.id   AF-A0A662BPX6-F1
#
_cell.length_a   1.000
_cell.length_b   1.000
_cell.length_c   1.000
_cell.angle_alpha   90.00
_cell.angle_beta   90.00
_cell.angle_gamma   90.00
#
_symmetry.space_group_name_H-M   'P 1'
#
loop_
_entity.id
_entity.type
_entity.pdbx_description
1 polymer ?
#
loop_
_entity_poly.entity_id
_entity_poly.type
_entity_poly.pdbx_seq_one_letter_code
_entity_poly.pdbx_strand_id
1 'polypeptide(L)' 'VGISKDDILKNELPLPHRDMLPLSVEEEIVCYADKFFTKKDGKLSIPKSPQKILKNLAKYGPDKQAVFQGFIDKYGIVS' A
#
# COMPACT_ATOMS: atom_id res chain seq x y z
N VAL A 1 1.10 -0.31 2.38
CA VAL A 1 1.13 0.75 3.41
C VAL A 1 0.32 0.42 4.66
N GLY A 2 -0.55 -0.61 4.66
CA GLY A 2 -1.38 -0.93 5.82
C GLY A 2 -2.67 -0.10 5.89
N ILE A 3 -3.48 -0.39 6.92
CA ILE A 3 -4.73 0.30 7.24
C ILE A 3 -4.69 0.65 8.74
N SER A 4 -4.79 1.92 9.08
CA SER A 4 -4.83 2.37 10.48
C SER A 4 -6.22 2.20 11.08
N LYS A 5 -6.32 2.22 12.40
CA LYS A 5 -7.60 2.28 13.12
C LYS A 5 -8.46 3.45 12.65
N ASP A 6 -7.86 4.61 12.42
CA ASP A 6 -8.58 5.81 11.96
C ASP A 6 -9.14 5.62 10.55
N ASP A 7 -8.43 4.93 9.66
CA ASP A 7 -8.98 4.59 8.34
C ASP A 7 -10.20 3.66 8.46
N ILE A 8 -10.14 2.69 9.37
CA ILE A 8 -11.21 1.72 9.61
C ILE A 8 -12.47 2.43 10.10
N LEU A 9 -12.32 3.33 11.08
CA LEU A 9 -13.43 4.11 11.61
C LEU A 9 -13.98 5.10 10.57
N LYS A 10 -13.09 5.83 9.88
CA LYS A 10 -13.48 6.86 8.90
C LYS A 10 -14.21 6.28 7.68
N ASN A 11 -13.85 5.08 7.25
CA ASN A 11 -14.43 4.44 6.07
C ASN A 11 -15.44 3.34 6.44
N GLU A 12 -15.83 3.23 7.71
CA GLU A 12 -16.79 2.23 8.22
C GLU A 12 -16.47 0.80 7.76
N LEU A 13 -15.19 0.43 7.80
CA LEU A 13 -14.73 -0.86 7.31
C LEU A 13 -15.13 -1.96 8.30
N PRO A 14 -15.58 -3.15 7.83
CA PRO A 14 -15.90 -4.29 8.69
C PRO A 14 -14.61 -5.03 9.14
N LEU A 15 -13.71 -4.28 9.77
CA LEU A 15 -12.41 -4.75 10.25
C LEU A 15 -12.27 -4.47 11.75
N PRO A 16 -11.39 -5.18 12.47
CA PRO A 16 -11.13 -4.92 13.89
C PRO A 16 -10.66 -3.47 14.11
N HIS A 17 -11.15 -2.81 15.17
CA HIS A 17 -10.83 -1.41 15.49
C HIS A 17 -9.42 -1.24 16.10
N ARG A 18 -8.39 -1.64 15.36
CA ARG A 18 -6.97 -1.56 15.72
C ARG A 18 -6.13 -1.27 14.47
N ASP A 19 -4.89 -0.85 14.68
CA ASP A 19 -3.96 -0.69 13.57
C ASP A 19 -3.63 -2.03 12.91
N MET A 20 -3.71 -2.04 11.59
CA MET A 20 -3.33 -3.13 10.71
C MET A 20 -2.22 -2.62 9.76
N LEU A 21 -1.20 -2.02 10.37
CA LEU A 21 0.01 -1.52 9.72
C LEU A 21 1.08 -2.63 9.75
N PRO A 22 2.00 -2.69 8.76
CA PRO A 22 3.14 -3.60 8.83
C PRO A 22 4.01 -3.23 10.04
N LEU A 23 4.42 -4.24 10.83
CA LEU A 23 5.21 -4.07 12.05
C LEU A 23 6.65 -4.53 11.85
N SER A 24 6.86 -5.57 11.04
CA SER A 24 8.18 -6.09 10.71
C SER A 24 8.66 -5.66 9.32
N VAL A 25 9.98 -5.77 9.10
CA VAL A 25 10.59 -5.46 7.79
C VAL A 25 10.07 -6.41 6.71
N GLU A 26 9.84 -7.68 7.03
CA GLU A 26 9.26 -8.68 6.13
C GLU A 26 7.84 -8.29 5.73
N GLU A 27 7.02 -7.85 6.70
CA GLU A 27 5.67 -7.37 6.43
C GLU A 27 5.69 -6.11 5.56
N GLU A 28 6.62 -5.17 5.80
CA GLU A 28 6.81 -4.00 4.94
C GLU A 28 7.15 -4.41 3.50
N ILE A 29 8.11 -5.34 3.31
CA ILE A 29 8.52 -5.83 1.99
C ILE A 29 7.36 -6.51 1.27
N VAL A 30 6.64 -7.41 1.94
CA VAL A 30 5.47 -8.09 1.37
C VAL A 30 4.39 -7.06 1.00
N CYS A 31 4.12 -6.11 1.89
CA CYS A 31 3.13 -5.06 1.66
C CYS A 31 3.52 -4.13 0.50
N TYR A 32 4.81 -3.85 0.33
CA TYR A 32 5.34 -3.08 -0.78
C TYR A 32 5.19 -3.85 -2.11
N ALA A 33 5.65 -5.10 -2.16
CA ALA A 33 5.60 -5.95 -3.35
C ALA A 33 4.16 -6.19 -3.86
N ASP A 34 3.22 -6.46 -2.95
CA ASP A 34 1.81 -6.72 -3.30
C ASP A 34 1.14 -5.54 -4.04
N LYS A 35 1.58 -4.29 -3.79
CA LYS A 35 0.97 -3.11 -4.46
C LYS A 35 1.16 -3.09 -5.97
N PHE A 36 2.25 -3.68 -6.46
CA PHE A 36 2.58 -3.72 -7.88
C PHE A 36 1.64 -4.62 -8.66
N PHE A 37 1.10 -5.66 -8.04
CA PHE A 37 0.28 -6.64 -8.75
C PHE A 37 -1.22 -6.44 -8.49
N THR A 38 -2.05 -7.02 -9.35
CA THR A 38 -3.51 -6.87 -9.30
C THR A 38 -4.13 -8.24 -9.50
N LYS A 39 -5.15 -8.56 -8.71
CA LYS A 39 -5.89 -9.83 -8.78
C LYS A 39 -6.95 -9.87 -9.89
N LYS A 40 -6.84 -9.01 -10.92
CA LYS A 40 -7.75 -8.97 -12.07
C LYS A 40 -7.26 -9.91 -13.16
N ASP A 41 -8.17 -10.70 -13.72
CA ASP A 41 -7.90 -11.62 -14.82
C ASP A 41 -7.19 -10.93 -15.99
N GLY A 42 -6.18 -11.61 -16.54
CA GLY A 42 -5.34 -11.12 -17.64
C GLY A 42 -4.27 -10.10 -17.27
N LYS A 43 -4.13 -9.68 -15.99
CA LYS A 43 -3.11 -8.71 -15.54
C LYS A 43 -2.31 -9.17 -14.31
N LEU A 44 -2.37 -10.45 -13.96
CA LEU A 44 -1.71 -11.02 -12.78
C LEU A 44 -0.18 -10.86 -12.83
N SER A 45 0.41 -10.94 -14.03
CA SER A 45 1.88 -10.88 -14.21
C SER A 45 2.41 -9.50 -14.61
N ILE A 46 1.56 -8.48 -14.72
CA ILE A 46 1.97 -7.15 -15.19
C ILE A 46 2.07 -6.20 -13.99
N PRO A 47 3.29 -5.79 -13.58
CA PRO A 47 3.45 -4.84 -12.48
C PRO A 47 2.92 -3.46 -12.87
N LYS A 48 2.24 -2.80 -11.93
CA LYS A 48 1.83 -1.39 -12.04
C LYS A 48 3.06 -0.49 -11.88
N SER A 49 3.10 0.63 -12.59
CA SER A 49 4.11 1.65 -12.33
C SER A 49 3.90 2.30 -10.94
N PRO A 50 4.97 2.78 -10.28
CA PRO A 50 4.86 3.50 -9.01
C PRO A 50 3.88 4.68 -9.07
N GLN A 51 3.89 5.44 -10.16
CA GLN A 51 2.97 6.58 -10.38
C GLN A 51 1.50 6.13 -10.37
N LYS A 52 1.18 4.97 -10.97
CA LYS A 52 -0.17 4.42 -10.96
C LYS A 52 -0.59 3.99 -9.56
N ILE A 53 0.33 3.44 -8.77
CA ILE A 53 0.08 3.07 -7.38
C ILE A 53 -0.18 4.33 -6.54
N LEU A 54 0.68 5.35 -6.65
CA LEU A 54 0.51 6.65 -5.96
C LEU A 54 -0.83 7.31 -6.30
N LYS A 55 -1.24 7.31 -7.58
CA LYS A 55 -2.55 7.82 -8.00
C LYS A 55 -3.71 7.05 -7.39
N ASN A 56 -3.59 5.73 -7.24
CA ASN A 56 -4.63 4.93 -6.59
C ASN A 56 -4.68 5.18 -5.08
N LEU A 57 -3.52 5.35 -4.43
CA LEU A 57 -3.43 5.63 -3.00
C LEU A 57 -3.97 7.00 -2.63
N ALA A 58 -3.90 7.98 -3.54
CA ALA A 58 -4.45 9.33 -3.35
C ALA A 58 -5.92 9.32 -2.91
N LYS A 59 -6.70 8.32 -3.35
CA LYS A 59 -8.11 8.16 -3.00
C LYS A 59 -8.35 7.89 -1.51
N TYR A 60 -7.34 7.37 -0.82
CA TYR A 60 -7.40 6.99 0.58
C TYR A 60 -6.73 8.01 1.52
N GLY A 61 -6.07 9.03 0.96
CA GLY A 61 -5.44 10.11 1.73
C GLY A 61 -3.96 10.33 1.36
N PRO A 62 -3.44 11.56 1.58
CA PRO A 62 -2.04 11.90 1.27
C PRO A 62 -1.04 11.16 2.17
N ASP A 63 -1.44 10.79 3.38
CA ASP A 63 -0.68 9.95 4.31
C ASP A 63 -0.31 8.60 3.68
N LYS A 64 -1.25 7.98 2.95
CA LYS A 64 -1.01 6.69 2.27
C LYS A 64 0.02 6.83 1.14
N GLN A 65 0.04 7.97 0.46
CA GLN A 65 1.04 8.25 -0.57
C GLN A 65 2.42 8.44 0.05
N ALA A 66 2.51 9.20 1.16
CA ALA A 66 3.77 9.43 1.87
C ALA A 66 4.40 8.12 2.36
N VAL A 67 3.62 7.21 2.94
CA VAL A 67 4.13 5.89 3.37
C VAL A 67 4.65 5.08 2.17
N PHE A 68 3.92 5.07 1.04
CA PHE A 68 4.39 4.35 -0.14
C PHE A 68 5.64 4.99 -0.75
N GLN A 69 5.76 6.31 -0.72
CA GLN A 69 6.97 7.00 -1.14
C GLN A 69 8.16 6.60 -0.26
N GLY A 70 7.98 6.56 1.07
CA GLY A 70 9.02 6.05 1.98
C GLY A 70 9.42 4.60 1.67
N PHE A 71 8.50 3.75 1.22
CA PHE A 71 8.84 2.40 0.75
C PHE A 71 9.65 2.41 -0.55
N ILE A 72 9.35 3.31 -1.50
CA ILE A 72 10.14 3.49 -2.73
C ILE A 72 11.55 3.93 -2.35
N ASP A 73 11.70 4.90 -1.44
CA ASP A 73 13.01 5.41 -1.04
C ASP A 73 13.85 4.35 -0.32
N LYS A 74 13.19 3.45 0.44
CA LYS A 74 13.84 2.36 1.21
C LYS A 74 14.16 1.12 0.37
N TYR A 75 13.29 0.74 -0.56
CA TYR A 75 13.34 -0.55 -1.26
C TYR A 75 13.43 -0.44 -2.79
N GLY A 76 13.16 0.73 -3.35
CA GLY A 76 13.29 0.97 -4.78
C GLY A 76 14.76 0.94 -5.18
N ILE A 77 15.11 0.06 -6.12
CA ILE A 77 16.44 0.10 -6.74
C ILE A 77 16.49 1.36 -7.59
N VAL A 78 17.30 2.33 -7.18
CA VAL A 78 17.69 3.47 -8.03
C VAL A 78 18.49 2.87 -9.18
N SER A 79 17.88 2.80 -10.36
CA SER A 79 18.57 2.47 -11.61
C SER A 79 19.16 3.74 -12.21
#